data_AF-A0A6G3MJ61-F1
#
_entry.id   AF-A0A6G3MJ61-F1
#
_cell.length_a   1.000
_cell.length_b   1.000
_cell.length_c   1.000
_cell.angle_alpha   90.00
_cell.angle_beta   90.00
_cell.angle_gamma   90.00
#
_symmetry.space_group_name_H-M   'P 1'
#
loop_
_entity.id
_entity.type
_entity.pdbx_description
1 polymer ?
#
loop_
_entity_poly.entity_id
_entity_poly.type
_entity_poly.pdbx_seq_one_letter_code
_entity_poly.pdbx_strand_id
1 'polypeptide(L)'
;MSSLLIDLPSLQSAENLISLIHENDIDLLKFCLDKINTILPLYWPEFFESIIEIQNLAYNQNFIHKTLAALVAAKLFFYASDLDHALEFALLSDQLFDPYVSSEFNEAIMCILFVALQ
;
A
#
# COMPACT_ATOMS: atom_id res chain seq x y z
N MET A 1 26.41 -15.66 23.68
CA MET A 1 24.99 -15.27 23.61
C MET A 1 24.79 -14.46 22.32
N SER A 2 25.07 -15.10 21.20
CA SER A 2 25.16 -14.49 19.88
C SER A 2 24.24 -15.22 18.92
N SER A 3 23.55 -14.44 18.10
CA SER A 3 22.95 -14.84 16.81
C SER A 3 21.91 -15.97 16.85
N LEU A 4 20.80 -15.76 17.56
CA LEU A 4 19.55 -16.50 17.36
C LEU A 4 18.38 -15.51 17.22
N LEU A 5 18.33 -14.82 16.10
CA LEU A 5 17.14 -14.20 15.53
C LEU A 5 17.26 -14.45 14.02
N ILE A 6 17.09 -15.72 13.65
CA ILE A 6 15.98 -16.18 12.81
C ILE A 6 16.16 -15.65 11.39
N ASP A 7 16.65 -16.53 10.51
CA ASP A 7 16.58 -16.39 9.07
C ASP A 7 15.17 -15.92 8.65
N LEU A 8 15.09 -14.69 8.15
CA LEU A 8 13.87 -14.06 7.65
C LEU A 8 13.85 -14.13 6.11
N PRO A 9 13.39 -15.25 5.51
CA PRO A 9 13.12 -15.25 4.07
C PRO A 9 12.08 -14.17 3.69
N SER A 10 11.26 -13.74 4.65
CA SER A 10 10.25 -12.70 4.47
C SER A 10 10.76 -11.26 4.56
N LEU A 11 11.73 -10.95 5.44
CA LEU A 11 12.34 -9.61 5.51
C LEU A 11 13.14 -9.35 4.23
N GLN A 12 13.90 -10.36 3.79
CA GLN A 12 14.58 -10.34 2.48
C GLN A 12 13.59 -10.13 1.33
N SER A 13 12.36 -10.64 1.45
CA SER A 13 11.32 -10.44 0.43
C SER A 13 10.79 -9.00 0.41
N ALA A 14 10.61 -8.35 1.56
CA ALA A 14 10.18 -6.95 1.64
C ALA A 14 11.28 -5.98 1.15
N GLU A 15 12.53 -6.16 1.60
CA GLU A 15 13.69 -5.37 1.15
C GLU A 15 13.89 -5.48 -0.38
N ASN A 16 13.71 -6.68 -0.94
CA ASN A 16 13.79 -6.90 -2.39
C ASN A 16 12.62 -6.23 -3.14
N LEU A 17 11.43 -6.12 -2.57
CA LEU A 17 10.33 -5.37 -3.19
C LEU A 17 10.61 -3.86 -3.12
N ILE A 18 11.12 -3.37 -2.00
CA ILE A 18 11.50 -1.96 -1.82
C ILE A 18 12.60 -1.57 -2.82
N SER A 19 13.61 -2.41 -3.04
CA SER A 19 14.65 -2.12 -4.04
C SER A 19 14.06 -2.00 -5.46
N LEU A 20 13.08 -2.83 -5.81
CA LEU A 20 12.40 -2.77 -7.11
C LEU A 20 11.59 -1.48 -7.32
N ILE A 21 11.13 -0.80 -6.27
CA ILE A 21 10.45 0.50 -6.39
C ILE A 21 11.39 1.55 -7.01
N HIS A 22 12.71 1.41 -6.83
CA HIS A 22 13.71 2.37 -7.27
C HIS A 22 14.17 2.17 -8.74
N GLU A 23 13.84 1.02 -9.35
CA GLU A 23 14.34 0.65 -10.69
C GLU A 23 13.59 1.35 -11.85
N ASN A 24 12.52 2.11 -11.58
CA ASN A 24 11.74 2.93 -12.53
C ASN A 24 11.17 2.21 -13.78
N ASP A 25 11.17 0.88 -13.81
CA ASP A 25 10.54 0.08 -14.86
C ASP A 25 9.04 -0.13 -14.56
N ILE A 26 8.17 0.20 -15.52
CA ILE A 26 6.71 0.21 -15.32
C ILE A 26 6.14 -1.17 -14.99
N ASP A 27 6.62 -2.22 -15.69
CA ASP A 27 6.12 -3.58 -15.51
C ASP A 27 6.61 -4.17 -14.18
N LEU A 28 7.86 -3.88 -13.81
CA LEU A 28 8.42 -4.24 -12.52
C LEU A 28 7.73 -3.52 -11.37
N LEU A 29 7.45 -2.22 -11.52
CA LEU A 29 6.71 -1.43 -10.53
C LEU A 29 5.31 -1.99 -10.30
N LYS A 30 4.60 -2.35 -11.37
CA LYS A 30 3.29 -3.00 -11.26
C LYS A 30 3.39 -4.31 -10.48
N PHE A 31 4.31 -5.20 -10.87
CA PHE A 31 4.52 -6.47 -10.21
C PHE A 31 4.85 -6.28 -8.72
N CYS A 32 5.71 -5.30 -8.42
CA CYS A 32 6.07 -4.95 -7.05
C CYS A 32 4.83 -4.51 -6.25
N LEU A 33 4.04 -3.57 -6.76
CA LEU A 33 2.83 -3.08 -6.09
C LEU A 33 1.79 -4.19 -5.86
N ASP A 34 1.59 -5.09 -6.83
CA ASP A 34 0.70 -6.25 -6.68
C ASP A 34 1.17 -7.19 -5.55
N LYS A 35 2.48 -7.43 -5.46
CA LYS A 35 3.06 -8.24 -4.40
C LYS A 35 2.93 -7.57 -3.04
N ILE A 36 3.27 -6.29 -2.94
CA ILE A 36 3.11 -5.50 -1.72
C ILE A 36 1.67 -5.56 -1.23
N ASN A 37 0.69 -5.29 -2.10
CA ASN A 37 -0.74 -5.32 -1.75
C ASN A 37 -1.19 -6.67 -1.15
N THR A 38 -0.58 -7.78 -1.59
CA THR A 38 -0.90 -9.13 -1.12
C THR A 38 -0.35 -9.42 0.27
N ILE A 39 0.87 -8.95 0.57
CA ILE A 39 1.57 -9.27 1.83
C ILE A 39 1.50 -8.14 2.87
N LEU A 40 0.88 -7.01 2.49
CA LEU A 40 0.77 -5.79 3.29
C LEU A 40 0.29 -6.00 4.73
N PRO A 41 -0.74 -6.83 5.03
CA PRO A 41 -1.22 -7.00 6.41
C PRO A 41 -0.14 -7.49 7.39
N LEU A 42 0.87 -8.20 6.88
CA LEU A 42 1.93 -8.81 7.68
C LEU A 42 3.20 -7.96 7.76
N TYR A 43 3.46 -7.12 6.74
CA TYR A 43 4.74 -6.41 6.55
C TYR A 43 4.55 -4.90 6.28
N TRP A 44 3.42 -4.33 6.66
CA TRP A 44 3.16 -2.90 6.47
C TRP A 44 4.23 -1.99 7.11
N PRO A 45 4.82 -2.30 8.30
CA PRO A 45 5.81 -1.39 8.91
C PRO A 45 7.03 -1.20 8.03
N GLU A 46 7.49 -2.26 7.37
CA GLU A 46 8.66 -2.24 6.49
C GLU A 46 8.42 -1.38 5.24
N PHE A 47 7.23 -1.47 4.66
CA PHE A 47 6.87 -0.68 3.47
C PHE A 47 6.57 0.78 3.79
N PHE A 48 6.31 1.12 5.05
CA PHE A 48 6.04 2.50 5.44
C PHE A 48 7.26 3.41 5.23
N GLU A 49 8.48 2.87 5.25
CA GLU A 49 9.70 3.63 4.90
C GLU A 49 9.69 4.13 3.46
N SER A 50 9.00 3.43 2.55
CA SER A 50 8.89 3.77 1.12
C SER A 50 7.55 4.39 0.74
N ILE A 51 6.79 4.90 1.73
CA ILE A 51 5.44 5.41 1.48
C ILE A 51 5.45 6.61 0.54
N ILE A 52 6.47 7.48 0.62
CA ILE A 52 6.59 8.69 -0.20
C ILE A 52 6.75 8.31 -1.69
N GLU A 53 7.55 7.30 -1.98
CA GLU A 53 7.75 6.76 -3.32
C GLU A 53 6.45 6.19 -3.89
N ILE A 54 5.69 5.45 -3.07
CA ILE A 54 4.39 4.90 -3.46
C ILE A 54 3.38 6.03 -3.71
N GLN A 55 3.36 7.07 -2.87
CA GLN A 55 2.53 8.27 -3.08
C GLN A 55 2.89 8.98 -4.39
N ASN A 56 4.18 9.14 -4.67
CA ASN A 56 4.64 9.74 -5.92
C ASN A 56 4.15 8.95 -7.14
N LEU A 57 4.15 7.61 -7.08
CA LEU A 57 3.59 6.76 -8.13
C LEU A 57 2.07 6.93 -8.26
N ALA A 58 1.35 7.10 -7.15
CA ALA A 58 -0.09 7.35 -7.15
C ALA A 58 -0.47 8.70 -7.80
N TYR A 59 0.36 9.73 -7.60
CA TYR A 59 0.16 11.04 -8.22
C TYR A 59 0.73 11.16 -9.64
N ASN A 60 1.59 10.23 -10.06
CA ASN A 60 2.23 10.27 -11.36
C ASN A 60 1.23 9.98 -12.50
N GLN A 61 0.89 11.01 -13.27
CA GLN A 61 -0.05 10.89 -14.39
C GLN A 61 0.48 10.01 -15.54
N ASN A 62 1.79 9.83 -15.67
CA ASN A 62 2.42 9.00 -16.69
C ASN A 62 2.47 7.51 -16.29
N PHE A 63 2.20 7.19 -15.02
CA PHE A 63 2.19 5.81 -14.55
C PHE A 63 0.80 5.21 -14.73
N ILE A 64 0.67 4.25 -15.65
CA ILE A 64 -0.62 3.64 -16.00
C ILE A 64 -1.26 2.87 -14.82
N HIS A 65 -0.45 2.44 -13.85
CA HIS A 65 -0.89 1.72 -12.66
C HIS A 65 -1.01 2.60 -11.41
N LYS A 66 -1.16 3.92 -11.57
CA LYS A 66 -1.30 4.88 -10.46
C LYS A 66 -2.44 4.57 -9.49
N THR A 67 -3.55 4.00 -9.97
CA THR A 67 -4.67 3.58 -9.11
C THR A 67 -4.27 2.43 -8.19
N LEU A 68 -3.41 1.51 -8.65
CA LEU A 68 -2.86 0.43 -7.83
C LEU A 68 -1.91 0.99 -6.76
N ALA A 69 -1.05 1.94 -7.14
CA ALA A 69 -0.20 2.64 -6.18
C ALA A 69 -1.03 3.36 -5.11
N ALA A 70 -2.12 4.03 -5.52
CA ALA A 70 -3.04 4.67 -4.60
C ALA A 70 -3.69 3.66 -3.63
N LEU A 71 -4.14 2.49 -4.11
CA LEU A 71 -4.70 1.46 -3.24
C LEU A 71 -3.69 0.95 -2.21
N VAL A 72 -2.45 0.73 -2.64
CA VAL A 72 -1.36 0.29 -1.74
C VAL A 72 -1.07 1.35 -0.69
N ALA A 73 -0.97 2.63 -1.08
CA ALA A 73 -0.80 3.75 -0.14
C ALA A 73 -1.96 3.84 0.85
N ALA A 74 -3.21 3.71 0.37
CA ALA A 74 -4.40 3.75 1.23
C ALA A 74 -4.35 2.69 2.33
N LYS A 75 -3.99 1.46 1.96
CA LYS A 75 -3.87 0.36 2.91
C LYS A 75 -2.68 0.53 3.86
N LEU A 76 -1.56 1.08 3.40
CA LEU A 76 -0.43 1.41 4.29
C LEU A 76 -0.84 2.42 5.37
N PHE A 77 -1.49 3.51 4.97
CA PHE A 77 -2.01 4.50 5.90
C PHE A 77 -3.07 3.91 6.84
N PHE A 78 -3.95 3.04 6.34
CA PHE A 78 -4.91 2.31 7.17
C PHE A 78 -4.21 1.51 8.27
N TYR A 79 -3.19 0.70 7.94
CA TYR A 79 -2.45 -0.05 8.95
C TYR A 79 -1.66 0.83 9.91
N ALA A 80 -1.16 1.98 9.43
CA ALA A 80 -0.53 3.00 10.25
C ALA A 80 -1.52 3.83 11.11
N SER A 81 -2.82 3.53 11.04
CA SER A 81 -3.90 4.25 11.73
C SER A 81 -4.02 5.73 11.33
N ASP A 82 -3.48 6.12 10.18
CA ASP A 82 -3.66 7.44 9.58
C ASP A 82 -4.86 7.41 8.63
N LEU A 83 -6.05 7.54 9.23
CA LEU A 83 -7.31 7.31 8.52
C LEU A 83 -7.65 8.41 7.52
N ASP A 84 -7.14 9.63 7.72
CA ASP A 84 -7.38 10.76 6.83
C ASP A 84 -6.70 10.52 5.48
N HIS A 85 -5.40 10.17 5.50
CA HIS A 85 -4.68 9.81 4.28
C HIS A 85 -5.16 8.47 3.72
N ALA A 86 -5.57 7.51 4.56
CA ALA A 86 -6.15 6.26 4.08
C ALA A 86 -7.41 6.51 3.23
N LEU A 87 -8.29 7.41 3.67
CA LEU A 87 -9.48 7.81 2.92
C LEU A 87 -9.11 8.52 1.61
N GLU A 88 -8.21 9.51 1.67
CA GLU A 88 -7.75 10.24 0.49
C GLU A 88 -7.25 9.29 -0.60
N PHE A 89 -6.33 8.38 -0.26
CA PHE A 89 -5.75 7.45 -1.21
C PHE A 89 -6.73 6.35 -1.64
N ALA A 90 -7.67 5.95 -0.78
CA ALA A 90 -8.73 5.02 -1.17
C ALA A 90 -9.60 5.62 -2.29
N LEU A 91 -9.96 6.90 -2.18
CA LEU A 91 -10.70 7.60 -3.23
C LEU A 91 -9.86 7.78 -4.50
N LEU A 92 -8.55 8.04 -4.37
CA LEU A 92 -7.63 8.11 -5.52
C LEU A 92 -7.45 6.78 -6.25
N SER A 93 -7.68 5.65 -5.58
CA SER A 93 -7.60 4.32 -6.20
C SER A 93 -8.77 4.01 -7.13
N ASP A 94 -9.79 4.87 -7.16
CA ASP A 94 -10.91 4.85 -8.09
C ASP A 94 -11.55 3.45 -8.17
N GLN A 95 -11.57 2.82 -9.34
CA GLN A 95 -12.22 1.54 -9.59
C GLN A 95 -11.60 0.35 -8.82
N LEU A 96 -10.40 0.49 -8.26
CA LEU A 96 -9.77 -0.56 -7.45
C LEU A 96 -10.29 -0.59 -6.01
N PHE A 97 -10.94 0.48 -5.55
CA PHE A 97 -11.70 0.48 -4.31
C PHE A 97 -13.12 -0.01 -4.58
N ASP A 98 -13.41 -1.24 -4.16
CA ASP A 98 -14.75 -1.83 -4.24
C ASP A 98 -15.42 -1.84 -2.86
N PRO A 99 -16.35 -0.93 -2.56
CA PRO A 99 -16.99 -0.84 -1.24
C PRO A 99 -17.90 -2.05 -0.93
N TYR A 100 -18.22 -2.88 -1.92
CA TYR A 100 -19.07 -4.06 -1.73
C TYR A 100 -18.27 -5.31 -1.30
N VAL A 101 -16.94 -5.29 -1.43
CA VAL A 101 -16.08 -6.35 -0.91
C VAL A 101 -15.95 -6.20 0.60
N SER A 102 -16.35 -7.23 1.35
CA SER A 102 -16.16 -7.24 2.81
C SER A 102 -14.68 -7.45 3.12
N SER A 103 -14.08 -6.42 3.71
CA SER A 103 -12.74 -6.42 4.29
C SER A 103 -12.69 -5.36 5.38
N GLU A 104 -11.84 -5.57 6.39
CA GLU A 104 -11.65 -4.60 7.48
C GLU A 104 -11.30 -3.21 6.95
N PHE A 105 -10.45 -3.16 5.92
CA PHE A 105 -10.09 -1.93 5.23
C PHE A 105 -11.32 -1.23 4.62
N ASN A 106 -12.11 -1.93 3.80
CA ASN A 106 -13.26 -1.32 3.13
C ASN A 106 -14.34 -0.86 4.13
N GLU A 107 -14.60 -1.68 5.15
CA GLU A 107 -15.57 -1.35 6.20
C GLU A 107 -15.13 -0.10 6.98
N ALA A 108 -13.84 0.03 7.29
CA ALA A 108 -13.29 1.21 7.93
C ALA A 108 -13.42 2.46 7.04
N ILE A 109 -13.00 2.38 5.77
CA ILE A 109 -13.10 3.51 4.84
C ILE A 109 -14.56 3.96 4.66
N MET A 110 -15.49 3.03 4.50
CA MET A 110 -16.92 3.34 4.38
C MET A 110 -17.49 3.97 5.65
N CYS A 111 -17.06 3.51 6.83
CA CYS A 111 -17.44 4.10 8.10
C CYS A 111 -16.99 5.57 8.20
N ILE A 112 -15.72 5.84 7.85
CA ILE A 112 -15.16 7.21 7.86
C ILE A 112 -15.90 8.10 6.86
N LEU A 113 -16.13 7.61 5.64
CA LEU A 113 -16.81 8.37 4.59
C LEU A 113 -18.25 8.72 4.99
N PHE A 114 -18.96 7.82 5.69
CA PHE A 114 -20.29 8.11 6.22
C PHE A 114 -20.26 9.23 7.27
N VAL A 115 -19.27 9.21 8.18
CA VAL A 115 -19.12 10.26 9.20
C VAL A 115 -18.74 11.61 8.58
N ALA A 116 -17.88 11.61 7.56
CA ALA A 116 -17.42 12.84 6.90
C ALA A 116 -18.51 13.57 6.09
N LEU A 117 -19.60 12.87 5.72
CA LEU A 117 -20.70 13.43 4.93
C LEU A 117 -21.89 13.93 5.77
N GLN A 118 -21.80 13.88 7.10
CA GLN A 118 -22.80 14.39 8.05
C GLN A 118 -22.38 15.73 8.64
#